data_AF-A0A967MVQ5-F1
#
_entry.id   AF-A0A967MVQ5-F1
#
_cell.length_a   1.000
_cell.length_b   1.000
_cell.length_c   1.000
_cell.angle_alpha   90.00
_cell.angle_beta   90.00
_cell.angle_gamma   90.00
#
_symmetry.space_group_name_H-M   'P 1'
#
loop_
_entity.id
_entity.type
_entity.pdbx_description
1 polymer ?
#
loop_
_entity_poly.entity_id
_entity_poly.type
_entity_poly.pdbx_seq_one_letter_code
_entity_poly.pdbx_strand_id
1 'polypeptide(L)'
;DVVIDMFCYRRHGHNEGDEPAFTQPLMYRKIAQHPTTRQIYTERLIAGGVITAQQAESLTAEFNRHLESALQTAKGYRPNKA
;
A
#
# COMPACT_ATOMS: atom_id res chain seq x y z
N ASP A 1 -4.18 -3.93 30.83
CA ASP A 1 -3.49 -4.09 29.54
C ASP A 1 -4.44 -4.56 28.47
N VAL A 2 -4.18 -4.21 27.21
CA VAL A 2 -4.98 -4.60 26.04
C VAL A 2 -4.04 -4.96 24.90
N VAL A 3 -4.35 -6.04 24.18
CA VAL A 3 -3.66 -6.47 22.96
C VAL A 3 -4.65 -6.51 21.81
N ILE A 4 -4.21 -6.07 20.63
CA ILE A 4 -4.94 -6.26 19.37
C ILE A 4 -4.09 -7.17 18.50
N ASP A 5 -4.62 -8.35 18.17
CA ASP A 5 -4.03 -9.24 17.18
C ASP A 5 -4.59 -8.91 15.79
N MET A 6 -3.78 -8.27 14.96
CA MET A 6 -4.16 -7.83 13.62
C MET A 6 -3.69 -8.82 12.57
N PHE A 7 -4.60 -9.70 12.17
CA PHE A 7 -4.37 -10.64 11.08
C PHE A 7 -4.25 -9.90 9.74
N CYS A 8 -3.12 -10.09 9.06
CA CYS A 8 -2.82 -9.49 7.77
C CYS A 8 -2.02 -10.48 6.90
N TYR A 9 -1.48 -9.99 5.78
CA TYR A 9 -0.60 -10.76 4.91
C TYR A 9 0.60 -9.91 4.47
N ARG A 10 1.70 -10.57 4.11
CA ARG A 10 2.89 -9.92 3.55
C ARG A 10 2.82 -10.00 2.03
N ARG A 11 2.76 -8.86 1.35
CA ARG A 11 2.58 -8.79 -0.11
C ARG A 11 3.80 -9.30 -0.88
N HIS A 12 5.00 -8.98 -0.40
CA HIS A 12 6.28 -9.38 -0.98
C HIS A 12 7.00 -10.39 -0.07
N GLY A 13 8.24 -10.74 -0.41
CA GLY A 13 9.11 -11.58 0.42
C GLY A 13 9.43 -10.95 1.78
N HIS A 14 10.43 -11.49 2.49
CA HIS A 14 10.84 -10.88 3.76
C HIS A 14 11.39 -9.47 3.56
N ASN A 15 12.09 -9.26 2.45
CA ASN A 15 12.29 -7.96 1.81
C ASN A 15 11.73 -7.99 0.37
N GLU A 16 11.76 -6.86 -0.32
CA GLU A 16 11.20 -6.69 -1.68
C GLU A 16 11.99 -7.43 -2.77
N GLY A 17 13.25 -7.78 -2.53
CA GLY A 17 14.10 -8.55 -3.45
C GLY A 17 14.05 -10.07 -3.24
N ASP A 18 13.44 -10.53 -2.14
CA ASP A 18 13.30 -11.95 -1.84
C ASP A 18 12.16 -12.59 -2.64
N GLU A 19 12.37 -13.83 -3.08
CA GLU A 19 11.34 -14.65 -3.72
C GLU A 19 10.70 -15.62 -2.70
N PRO A 20 9.50 -15.31 -2.17
CA PRO A 20 8.86 -16.13 -1.16
C PRO A 20 8.21 -17.41 -1.69
N ALA A 21 7.96 -17.52 -3.00
CA ALA A 21 7.33 -18.72 -3.57
C ALA A 21 8.20 -19.98 -3.43
N PHE A 22 9.51 -19.85 -3.20
CA PHE A 22 10.39 -21.00 -2.96
C PHE A 22 10.03 -21.79 -1.70
N THR A 23 9.46 -21.12 -0.69
CA THR A 23 9.15 -21.76 0.60
C THR A 23 7.68 -21.63 1.00
N GLN A 24 6.94 -20.67 0.45
CA GLN A 24 5.49 -20.50 0.69
C GLN A 24 4.65 -20.38 -0.61
N PRO A 25 4.75 -21.32 -1.55
CA PRO A 25 4.16 -21.18 -2.90
C PRO A 25 2.63 -21.04 -2.89
N LEU A 26 1.92 -21.86 -2.10
CA LEU A 26 0.46 -21.85 -2.08
C LEU A 26 -0.10 -20.55 -1.49
N MET A 27 0.54 -20.04 -0.44
CA MET A 27 0.15 -18.79 0.21
C MET A 27 0.34 -17.61 -0.74
N TYR A 28 1.52 -17.50 -1.36
CA TYR A 28 1.79 -16.39 -2.27
C TYR A 28 1.01 -16.45 -3.57
N ARG A 29 0.64 -17.65 -4.06
CA ARG A 29 -0.32 -17.80 -5.15
C ARG A 29 -1.70 -17.20 -4.79
N LYS A 30 -2.19 -17.42 -3.57
CA LYS A 30 -3.44 -16.81 -3.10
C LYS A 30 -3.30 -15.30 -2.92
N ILE A 31 -2.21 -14.83 -2.31
CA ILE A 31 -1.96 -13.39 -2.09
C ILE A 31 -1.87 -12.64 -3.42
N ALA A 32 -1.24 -13.21 -4.45
CA ALA A 32 -1.13 -12.59 -5.77
C ALA A 32 -2.50 -12.38 -6.44
N GLN A 33 -3.45 -13.28 -6.21
CA GLN A 33 -4.82 -13.21 -6.72
C GLN A 33 -5.75 -12.37 -5.83
N HIS A 34 -5.33 -12.04 -4.61
CA HIS A 34 -6.15 -11.27 -3.68
C HIS A 34 -6.06 -9.77 -3.99
N PRO A 35 -7.20 -9.06 -4.14
CA PRO A 35 -7.21 -7.61 -4.26
C PRO A 35 -6.59 -6.98 -3.01
N THR A 36 -5.92 -5.84 -3.18
CA THR A 36 -5.29 -5.16 -2.04
C THR A 36 -6.35 -4.65 -1.07
N THR A 37 -6.01 -4.52 0.21
CA THR A 37 -6.91 -3.94 1.23
C THR A 37 -7.44 -2.56 0.82
N ARG A 38 -6.60 -1.74 0.17
CA ARG A 38 -7.01 -0.44 -0.38
C ARG A 38 -8.11 -0.61 -1.42
N GLN A 39 -7.92 -1.49 -2.40
CA GLN A 39 -8.90 -1.74 -3.45
C GLN A 39 -10.23 -2.23 -2.87
N ILE A 40 -10.21 -3.24 -1.99
CA ILE A 40 -11.41 -3.79 -1.34
C ILE A 40 -12.20 -2.68 -0.63
N TYR A 41 -11.50 -1.82 0.13
CA TYR A 41 -12.15 -0.76 0.87
C TYR A 41 -12.66 0.36 -0.04
N THR A 42 -11.89 0.72 -1.08
CA THR A 42 -12.33 1.69 -2.10
C THR A 42 -13.62 1.21 -2.79
N GLU A 43 -13.66 -0.04 -3.24
CA GLU A 43 -14.85 -0.62 -3.89
C GLU A 43 -16.07 -0.59 -2.95
N ARG A 44 -15.86 -0.92 -1.67
CA ARG A 44 -16.92 -0.84 -0.64
C ARG A 44 -17.45 0.59 -0.46
N LEU A 45 -16.58 1.59 -0.42
CA LEU A 45 -16.98 2.98 -0.26
C LEU A 45 -17.74 3.51 -1.48
N ILE A 46 -17.32 3.11 -2.69
CA ILE A 46 -18.02 3.46 -3.94
C ILE A 46 -19.40 2.79 -3.97
N ALA A 47 -19.48 1.50 -3.63
CA ALA A 47 -20.76 0.79 -3.56
C ALA A 47 -21.72 1.41 -2.52
N GLY A 48 -21.17 1.97 -1.43
CA GLY A 48 -21.93 2.72 -0.43
C GLY A 48 -22.25 4.17 -0.80
N GLY A 49 -21.81 4.66 -1.97
CA GLY A 49 -22.01 6.04 -2.41
C GLY A 49 -21.25 7.09 -1.60
N VAL A 50 -20.28 6.69 -0.78
CA VAL A 50 -19.50 7.59 0.09
C VAL A 50 -18.52 8.42 -0.73
N ILE A 51 -17.93 7.82 -1.76
CA ILE A 51 -17.04 8.46 -2.72
C ILE A 51 -17.34 7.94 -4.13
N THR A 52 -16.97 8.71 -5.15
CA THR A 52 -17.00 8.25 -6.55
C THR A 52 -15.68 7.57 -6.95
N ALA A 53 -15.71 6.83 -8.05
CA ALA A 53 -14.49 6.24 -8.63
C ALA A 53 -13.46 7.32 -8.98
N GLN A 54 -13.91 8.44 -9.54
CA GLN A 54 -13.07 9.57 -9.91
C GLN A 54 -12.40 10.22 -8.69
N GLN A 55 -13.12 10.32 -7.56
CA GLN A 55 -12.54 10.81 -6.31
C GLN A 55 -11.45 9.86 -5.79
N ALA A 56 -11.67 8.54 -5.83
CA ALA A 56 -10.67 7.56 -5.41
C ALA A 56 -9.39 7.59 -6.28
N GLU A 57 -9.55 7.76 -7.60
CA GLU A 57 -8.43 7.96 -8.52
C GLU A 57 -7.68 9.27 -8.25
N SER A 58 -8.41 10.37 -8.04
CA SER A 58 -7.80 11.68 -7.72
C SER A 58 -6.94 11.60 -6.46
N LEU A 59 -7.44 10.98 -5.39
CA LEU A 59 -6.69 10.80 -4.14
C LEU A 59 -5.37 10.05 -4.36
N THR A 60 -5.40 9.00 -5.19
CA THR A 60 -4.19 8.23 -5.52
C THR A 60 -3.20 9.09 -6.31
N ALA A 61 -3.70 9.84 -7.30
CA ALA A 61 -2.87 10.72 -8.13
C ALA A 61 -2.28 11.89 -7.33
N GLU A 62 -3.05 12.48 -6.41
CA GLU A 62 -2.61 13.53 -5.49
C GLU A 62 -1.50 13.04 -4.57
N PHE A 63 -1.66 11.84 -3.99
CA PHE A 63 -0.64 11.25 -3.15
C PHE A 63 0.65 10.97 -3.91
N ASN A 64 0.56 10.43 -5.13
CA ASN A 64 1.75 10.23 -5.97
C ASN A 64 2.43 11.55 -6.34
N ARG A 65 1.67 12.60 -6.68
CA ARG A 65 2.23 13.94 -6.94
C ARG A 65 2.91 14.52 -5.71
N HIS A 66 2.34 14.29 -4.53
CA HIS A 66 2.94 14.71 -3.27
C HIS A 66 4.29 14.04 -3.05
N LEU A 67 4.38 12.71 -3.23
CA LEU A 67 5.64 11.97 -3.11
C LEU A 67 6.68 12.42 -4.14
N GLU A 68 6.27 12.66 -5.39
CA GLU A 68 7.16 13.16 -6.44
C GLU A 68 7.70 14.56 -6.08
N SER A 69 6.82 15.46 -5.63
CA SER A 69 7.25 16.79 -5.18
C SER A 69 8.24 16.69 -4.01
N ALA A 70 7.98 15.80 -3.05
CA ALA A 70 8.88 15.58 -1.91
C ALA A 70 10.25 15.06 -2.37
N LEU A 71 10.26 14.13 -3.33
CA LEU A 71 11.50 13.61 -3.92
C LEU A 71 12.31 14.71 -4.63
N GLN A 72 11.66 15.61 -5.36
CA GLN A 72 12.34 16.74 -6.00
C GLN A 72 12.93 17.70 -4.95
N THR A 73 12.20 18.02 -3.89
CA THR A 73 12.68 18.87 -2.80
C THR A 73 13.85 18.22 -2.03
N ALA A 74 13.83 16.90 -1.86
CA ALA A 74 14.87 16.16 -1.15
C ALA A 74 16.28 16.34 -1.76
N LYS A 75 16.40 16.64 -3.05
CA LYS A 75 17.69 16.92 -3.71
C LYS A 75 18.44 18.09 -3.09
N GLY A 76 17.71 19.09 -2.58
CA GLY A 76 18.28 20.27 -1.91
C GLY A 76 18.33 20.15 -0.39
N TYR A 77 17.81 19.06 0.17
CA TYR A 77 17.73 18.87 1.61
C TYR A 77 19.12 18.58 2.20
N ARG A 78 19.51 19.36 3.22
CA ARG A 78 20.72 19.11 4.01
C ARG A 78 20.30 18.59 5.38
N PRO A 79 20.60 17.33 5.73
CA PRO A 79 20.30 16.82 7.06
C PRO A 79 21.13 17.60 8.09
N ASN A 80 20.46 18.18 9.08
CA ASN A 80 21.17 18.82 10.19
C ASN A 80 21.75 17.69 11.05
N LYS A 81 23.08 17.65 11.21
CA LYS A 81 23.72 16.70 12.13
C LYS A 81 23.41 17.17 13.55
N ALA A 82 22.57 16.42 14.25
CA ALA A 82 22.54 16.44 15.72
C ALA A 82 23.77 15.70 16.25
#